data_AF-A0A8C8DFQ8-F1
#
_entry.id   AF-A0A8C8DFQ8-F1
#
_cell.length_a   1.000
_cell.length_b   1.000
_cell.length_c   1.000
_cell.angle_alpha   90.00
_cell.angle_beta   90.00
_cell.angle_gamma   90.00
#
_symmetry.space_group_name_H-M   'P 1'
#
loop_
_entity.id
_entity.type
_entity.pdbx_description
1 polymer ?
#
loop_
_entity_poly.entity_id
_entity_poly.type
_entity_poly.pdbx_seq_one_letter_code
_entity_poly.pdbx_strand_id
1 'polypeptide(L)'
;MRLRFGKQEFSFFPRTFILPQDIKRLRKAWEDGGSKQKWIIKPVGFAYYIVLVVCRYLHKPYLISGNKFDLRIYVYVPCYDPLRIYIFSDGLVRFASCKYSSSMKTLGNKFMHLTNYSVNKQNAEDDSGRALKALWQLLGSRGVNTTLIWEKIKDIVIKTVIPIRIEYSPGPWCNVTLRMLNLHSTHFYYRSCSTILAINIIPSNSKGEKSTFELFHRKIREFAGIAVLSRP
;
A
#
# COMPACT_ATOMS: atom_id res chain seq x y z
N MET A 1 2.33 -7.43 16.34
CA MET A 1 0.93 -7.66 15.91
C MET A 1 0.58 -9.12 15.63
N ARG A 2 1.13 -9.79 14.60
CA ARG A 2 0.82 -11.20 14.29
C ARG A 2 1.00 -12.18 15.46
N LEU A 3 2.06 -12.02 16.24
CA LEU A 3 2.31 -12.86 17.42
C LEU A 3 1.29 -12.59 18.55
N ARG A 4 0.81 -11.35 18.66
CA ARG A 4 -0.06 -10.89 19.76
C ARG A 4 -1.56 -11.08 19.47
N PHE A 5 -1.97 -10.96 18.21
CA PHE A 5 -3.37 -10.96 17.79
C PHE A 5 -3.68 -12.04 16.74
N GLY A 6 -2.74 -12.93 16.46
CA GLY A 6 -2.92 -14.04 15.54
C GLY A 6 -2.63 -13.74 14.07
N LYS A 7 -2.42 -14.81 13.31
CA LYS A 7 -2.11 -14.75 11.87
C LYS A 7 -3.33 -14.41 11.01
N GLN A 8 -4.53 -14.78 11.45
CA GLN A 8 -5.77 -14.54 10.69
C GLN A 8 -6.08 -13.05 10.60
N GLU A 9 -5.96 -12.32 11.72
CA GLU A 9 -6.22 -10.88 11.78
C GLU A 9 -5.21 -10.03 11.01
N PHE A 10 -3.96 -10.50 10.91
CA PHE A 10 -2.85 -9.75 10.30
C PHE A 10 -2.27 -10.46 9.07
N SER A 11 -3.06 -11.25 8.33
CA SER A 11 -2.62 -11.96 7.13
C SER A 11 -2.38 -11.05 5.92
N PHE A 12 -2.76 -9.78 6.01
CA PHE A 12 -2.67 -8.79 4.93
C PHE A 12 -1.27 -8.20 4.70
N PHE A 13 -0.26 -8.54 5.51
CA PHE A 13 1.14 -8.25 5.19
C PHE A 13 1.80 -9.43 4.48
N PRO A 14 2.66 -9.26 3.47
CA PRO A 14 3.48 -10.36 2.99
C PRO A 14 4.41 -10.86 4.11
N ARG A 15 4.95 -12.08 3.97
CA ARG A 15 6.06 -12.52 4.84
C ARG A 15 7.26 -11.62 4.55
N THR A 16 7.83 -11.02 5.59
CA THR A 16 8.87 -9.99 5.51
C THR A 16 10.01 -10.30 6.47
N PHE A 17 11.23 -9.96 6.06
CA PHE A 17 12.46 -10.12 6.81
C PHE A 17 13.28 -8.83 6.71
N ILE A 18 13.92 -8.44 7.81
CA ILE A 18 14.78 -7.27 7.90
C ILE A 18 16.23 -7.74 7.96
N LEU A 19 17.06 -7.34 7.01
CA LEU A 19 18.46 -7.73 6.95
C LEU A 19 19.38 -6.66 7.57
N PRO A 20 20.45 -7.08 8.28
CA PRO A 20 20.94 -8.46 8.40
C PRO A 20 20.26 -9.33 9.49
N GLN A 21 19.41 -8.76 10.34
CA GLN A 21 18.92 -9.37 11.59
C GLN A 21 18.17 -10.70 11.36
N ASP A 22 17.34 -10.77 10.32
CA ASP A 22 16.49 -11.93 10.02
C ASP A 22 17.13 -12.92 9.04
N ILE A 23 18.43 -12.84 8.73
CA ILE A 23 19.03 -13.65 7.66
C ILE A 23 18.87 -15.16 7.85
N LYS A 24 18.96 -15.65 9.11
CA LYS A 24 18.72 -17.07 9.43
C LYS A 24 17.27 -17.47 9.15
N ARG A 25 16.31 -16.60 9.48
CA ARG A 25 14.87 -16.84 9.24
C ARG A 25 14.53 -16.76 7.76
N LEU A 26 15.19 -15.88 7.01
CA LEU A 26 15.07 -15.79 5.56
C LEU A 26 15.58 -17.07 4.89
N ARG A 27 16.76 -17.58 5.28
CA ARG A 27 17.32 -18.84 4.74
C ARG A 27 16.36 -20.00 4.93
N LYS A 28 15.88 -20.21 6.15
CA LYS A 28 14.88 -21.24 6.44
C LYS A 28 13.63 -21.08 5.57
N ALA A 29 13.09 -19.86 5.48
CA ALA A 29 11.92 -19.58 4.65
C ALA A 29 12.14 -19.83 3.15
N TRP A 30 13.37 -19.65 2.68
CA TRP A 30 13.78 -19.88 1.31
C TRP A 30 13.85 -21.38 1.00
N GLU A 31 14.46 -22.16 1.91
CA GLU A 31 14.56 -23.61 1.84
C GLU A 31 13.18 -24.28 1.89
N ASP A 32 12.34 -23.90 2.86
CA ASP A 32 10.95 -24.39 3.00
C ASP A 32 10.09 -24.12 1.75
N GLY A 33 10.48 -23.12 0.96
CA GLY A 33 9.66 -22.57 -0.10
C GLY A 33 9.77 -23.26 -1.45
N GLY A 34 10.91 -23.86 -1.74
CA GLY A 34 11.24 -24.39 -3.06
C GLY A 34 11.39 -23.32 -4.16
N SER A 35 11.71 -23.78 -5.37
CA SER A 35 12.13 -22.95 -6.51
C SER A 35 11.06 -22.01 -7.10
N LYS A 36 9.78 -22.19 -6.74
CA LYS A 36 8.66 -21.36 -7.23
C LYS A 36 8.44 -20.11 -6.39
N GLN A 37 9.11 -19.97 -5.23
CA GLN A 37 8.98 -18.76 -4.42
C GLN A 37 9.77 -17.60 -5.01
N LYS A 38 9.11 -16.46 -4.97
CA LYS A 38 9.65 -15.18 -5.44
C LYS A 38 9.66 -14.22 -4.28
N TRP A 39 10.74 -13.45 -4.21
CA TRP A 39 10.99 -12.46 -3.18
C TRP A 39 11.33 -11.13 -3.85
N ILE A 40 10.98 -10.03 -3.19
CA ILE A 40 11.35 -8.69 -3.62
C ILE A 40 12.18 -8.05 -2.51
N ILE A 41 13.35 -7.55 -2.88
CA ILE A 41 14.24 -6.81 -2.00
C ILE A 41 13.92 -5.33 -2.16
N LYS A 42 13.75 -4.63 -1.04
CA LYS A 42 13.46 -3.21 -0.99
C LYS A 42 14.52 -2.54 -0.12
N PRO A 43 15.32 -1.61 -0.66
CA PRO A 43 16.16 -0.77 0.17
C PRO A 43 15.28 0.21 0.95
N VAL A 44 15.52 0.33 2.24
CA VAL A 44 14.89 1.30 3.13
C VAL A 44 16.02 2.17 3.70
N GLY A 45 16.11 3.41 3.20
CA GLY A 45 17.11 4.36 3.66
C GLY A 45 16.66 5.01 4.96
N PHE A 46 17.47 4.88 6.00
CA PHE A 46 17.50 5.80 7.13
C PHE A 46 18.70 6.73 6.94
N ALA A 47 18.65 7.95 7.49
CA ALA A 47 19.59 9.04 7.20
C ALA A 47 21.08 8.65 7.09
N TYR A 48 21.54 7.63 7.83
CA TYR A 48 22.93 7.18 7.86
C TYR A 48 23.15 5.71 7.45
N TYR A 49 22.11 4.93 7.17
CA TYR A 49 22.25 3.51 6.83
C TYR A 49 21.09 2.99 5.99
N ILE A 50 21.39 2.07 5.06
CA ILE A 50 20.39 1.37 4.25
C ILE A 50 20.08 0.02 4.90
N VAL A 51 18.84 -0.17 5.33
CA VAL A 51 18.32 -1.48 5.73
C VAL A 51 17.71 -2.15 4.52
N LEU A 52 17.99 -3.44 4.32
CA LEU A 52 17.35 -4.22 3.26
C LEU A 52 16.15 -4.98 3.83
N VAL A 53 14.99 -4.75 3.25
CA VAL A 53 13.76 -5.46 3.60
C VAL A 53 13.43 -6.45 2.48
N VAL A 54 13.37 -7.73 2.82
CA VAL A 54 13.01 -8.81 1.89
C VAL A 54 11.57 -9.22 2.13
N CYS A 55 10.71 -9.07 1.13
CA CYS A 55 9.29 -9.43 1.22
C CYS A 55 8.93 -10.54 0.24
N ARG A 56 8.00 -11.42 0.62
CA ARG A 56 7.41 -12.40 -0.29
C ARG A 56 6.72 -11.67 -1.43
N TYR A 57 7.12 -11.98 -2.66
CA TYR A 57 6.55 -11.36 -3.84
C TYR A 57 5.15 -11.93 -4.14
N LEU A 58 4.20 -11.02 -4.35
CA LEU A 58 2.85 -11.36 -4.77
C LEU A 58 2.82 -11.69 -6.26
N HIS A 59 2.92 -12.99 -6.57
CA HIS A 59 3.06 -13.52 -7.92
C HIS A 59 1.73 -13.81 -8.66
N LYS A 60 0.59 -13.63 -7.97
CA LYS A 60 -0.76 -13.77 -8.54
C LYS A 60 -1.61 -12.52 -8.23
N PRO A 61 -1.20 -11.33 -8.71
CA PRO A 61 -2.00 -10.12 -8.54
C PRO A 61 -3.30 -10.20 -9.36
N TYR A 62 -4.35 -9.52 -8.90
CA TYR A 62 -5.49 -9.22 -9.78
C TYR A 62 -5.04 -8.25 -10.88
N LEU A 63 -5.50 -8.51 -12.10
CA LEU A 63 -5.09 -7.78 -13.30
C LEU A 63 -6.30 -7.10 -13.93
N ILE A 64 -6.10 -5.90 -14.46
CA ILE A 64 -7.09 -5.23 -15.30
C ILE A 64 -6.49 -5.11 -16.68
N SER A 65 -7.20 -5.69 -17.66
CA SER A 65 -6.74 -5.78 -19.04
C SER A 65 -5.34 -6.41 -19.15
N GLY A 66 -4.97 -7.32 -18.24
CA GLY A 66 -3.64 -7.96 -18.21
C GLY A 66 -2.52 -7.14 -17.56
N ASN A 67 -2.76 -5.90 -17.12
CA ASN A 67 -1.75 -5.08 -16.45
C ASN A 67 -1.89 -5.19 -14.93
N LYS A 68 -0.76 -5.24 -14.23
CA LYS A 68 -0.70 -5.16 -12.77
C LYS A 68 -1.00 -3.73 -12.31
N PHE A 69 -1.65 -3.57 -11.17
CA PHE A 69 -1.87 -2.24 -10.60
C PHE A 69 -1.70 -2.22 -9.08
N ASP A 70 -1.72 -1.01 -8.50
CA ASP A 70 -1.80 -0.79 -7.07
C ASP A 70 -2.70 0.38 -6.72
N LEU A 71 -3.10 0.46 -5.45
CA LEU A 71 -3.96 1.51 -4.92
C LEU A 71 -3.17 2.41 -3.98
N ARG A 72 -3.22 3.70 -4.25
CA ARG A 72 -2.84 4.76 -3.31
C ARG A 72 -4.08 5.22 -2.58
N ILE A 73 -4.19 4.86 -1.30
CA ILE A 73 -5.25 5.32 -0.42
C ILE A 73 -4.67 6.38 0.51
N TYR A 74 -5.33 7.52 0.59
CA TYR A 74 -4.93 8.60 1.48
C TYR A 74 -5.66 8.44 2.81
N VAL A 75 -4.90 8.52 3.91
CA VAL A 75 -5.43 8.42 5.27
C VAL A 75 -4.90 9.60 6.09
N TYR A 76 -5.75 10.19 6.89
CA TYR A 76 -5.42 11.30 7.78
C TYR A 76 -5.74 10.90 9.22
N VAL A 77 -4.75 11.04 10.11
CA VAL A 77 -4.85 10.65 11.52
C VAL A 77 -4.53 11.88 12.38
N PRO A 78 -5.52 12.76 12.64
CA PRO A 78 -5.26 14.00 13.36
C PRO A 78 -4.89 13.79 14.82
N CYS A 79 -5.43 12.76 15.47
CA CYS A 79 -5.17 12.49 16.88
C CYS A 79 -5.26 10.98 17.15
N TYR A 80 -4.50 10.55 18.17
CA TYR A 80 -4.49 9.17 18.68
C TYR A 80 -5.23 9.03 20.02
N ASP A 81 -5.59 10.16 20.64
CA ASP A 81 -6.33 10.22 21.90
C ASP A 81 -7.31 11.43 21.89
N PRO A 82 -8.61 11.21 21.64
CA PRO A 82 -9.19 9.96 21.14
C PRO A 82 -8.68 9.65 19.71
N LEU A 83 -8.52 8.36 19.37
CA LEU A 83 -8.07 7.97 18.03
C LEU A 83 -9.10 8.39 16.96
N ARG A 84 -8.69 9.24 16.02
CA ARG A 84 -9.48 9.63 14.86
C ARG A 84 -8.74 9.26 13.57
N ILE A 85 -9.42 8.55 12.67
CA ILE A 85 -8.88 8.11 11.38
C ILE A 85 -9.85 8.53 10.28
N TYR A 86 -9.39 9.29 9.30
CA TYR A 86 -10.14 9.69 8.12
C TYR A 86 -9.53 9.04 6.89
N ILE A 87 -10.35 8.36 6.10
CA ILE A 87 -9.93 7.73 4.84
C ILE A 87 -10.60 8.51 3.71
N PHE A 88 -9.80 9.03 2.78
CA PHE A 88 -10.35 9.75 1.63
C PHE A 88 -11.12 8.78 0.73
N SER A 89 -12.31 9.20 0.28
CA SER A 89 -13.19 8.39 -0.58
C SER A 89 -12.60 8.12 -1.97
N ASP A 90 -11.64 8.94 -2.39
CA ASP A 90 -10.93 8.79 -3.65
C ASP A 90 -9.41 8.72 -3.46
N GLY A 91 -8.74 8.09 -4.41
CA GLY A 91 -7.33 7.76 -4.38
C GLY A 91 -6.75 7.65 -5.79
N LEU A 92 -5.53 7.10 -5.91
CA LEU A 92 -4.91 6.85 -7.21
C LEU A 92 -4.77 5.35 -7.47
N VAL A 93 -5.07 4.93 -8.69
CA VAL A 93 -4.87 3.57 -9.17
C VAL A 93 -3.73 3.62 -10.16
N ARG A 94 -2.62 2.96 -9.84
CA ARG A 94 -1.39 3.05 -10.62
C ARG A 94 -1.13 1.76 -11.36
N PHE A 95 -1.02 1.84 -12.67
CA PHE A 95 -0.80 0.68 -13.53
C PHE A 95 0.67 0.49 -13.87
N ALA A 96 1.06 -0.77 -14.01
CA ALA A 96 2.27 -1.18 -14.73
C ALA A 96 2.03 -0.96 -16.23
N SER A 97 3.04 -0.49 -16.96
CA SER A 97 2.92 -0.23 -18.40
C SER A 97 2.96 -1.51 -19.23
N CYS A 98 3.59 -2.59 -18.74
CA CYS A 98 3.63 -3.88 -19.42
C CYS A 98 2.60 -4.89 -18.89
N LYS A 99 2.15 -5.80 -19.77
CA LYS A 99 1.29 -6.95 -19.41
C LYS A 99 2.02 -7.86 -18.42
N TYR A 100 1.31 -8.31 -17.39
CA TYR A 100 1.87 -9.12 -16.34
C TYR A 100 2.11 -10.57 -16.78
N SER A 101 3.29 -11.10 -16.47
CA SER A 101 3.62 -12.51 -16.56
C SER A 101 4.25 -12.99 -15.26
N SER A 102 3.84 -14.16 -14.78
CA SER A 102 4.44 -14.80 -13.61
C SER A 102 5.67 -15.64 -13.96
N SER A 103 6.23 -15.55 -15.17
CA SER A 103 7.44 -16.28 -15.55
C SER A 103 8.66 -15.83 -14.74
N MET A 104 9.67 -16.70 -14.60
CA MET A 104 10.98 -16.29 -14.08
C MET A 104 11.75 -15.45 -15.09
N LYS A 105 11.54 -15.69 -16.39
CA LYS A 105 12.20 -14.98 -17.50
C LYS A 105 11.87 -13.49 -17.52
N THR A 106 10.71 -13.11 -16.98
CA THR A 106 10.22 -11.73 -17.02
C THR A 106 10.58 -10.91 -15.78
N LEU A 107 11.22 -11.50 -14.76
CA LEU A 107 11.49 -10.83 -13.49
C LEU A 107 12.41 -9.61 -13.60
N GLY A 108 13.25 -9.55 -14.64
CA GLY A 108 14.08 -8.37 -14.94
C GLY A 108 13.28 -7.17 -15.45
N ASN A 109 12.06 -7.38 -15.96
CA ASN A 109 11.23 -6.31 -16.50
C ASN A 109 10.53 -5.52 -15.37
N LYS A 110 11.14 -4.40 -14.98
CA LYS A 110 10.64 -3.51 -13.94
C LYS A 110 9.28 -2.88 -14.29
N PHE A 111 9.02 -2.58 -15.56
CA PHE A 111 7.77 -1.99 -16.07
C PHE A 111 6.56 -2.93 -15.98
N MET A 112 6.79 -4.22 -15.78
CA MET A 112 5.75 -5.23 -15.54
C MET A 112 5.46 -5.43 -14.06
N HIS A 113 6.53 -5.45 -13.26
CA HIS A 113 6.46 -5.91 -11.88
C HIS A 113 6.33 -4.77 -10.86
N LEU A 114 6.71 -3.54 -11.23
CA LEU A 114 6.58 -2.33 -10.44
C LEU A 114 5.54 -1.38 -11.06
N THR A 115 4.76 -0.77 -10.19
CA THR A 115 3.63 0.12 -10.51
C THR A 115 3.93 1.57 -10.11
N ASN A 116 5.20 1.87 -9.82
CA ASN A 116 5.63 3.22 -9.46
C ASN A 116 5.60 4.13 -10.68
N TYR A 117 5.07 5.34 -10.51
CA TYR A 117 5.01 6.34 -11.58
C TYR A 117 6.40 6.68 -12.11
N SER A 118 7.38 6.91 -11.23
CA SER A 118 8.77 7.21 -11.64
C SER A 118 9.40 6.12 -12.52
N VAL A 119 8.97 4.86 -12.35
CA VAL A 119 9.41 3.75 -13.19
C VAL A 119 8.62 3.72 -14.50
N ASN A 120 7.30 3.85 -14.45
CA ASN A 120 6.46 3.64 -15.63
C ASN A 120 6.34 4.86 -16.56
N LYS A 121 6.59 6.08 -16.07
CA LYS A 121 6.61 7.30 -16.90
C LYS A 121 7.66 7.20 -18.02
N GLN A 122 8.75 6.47 -17.81
CA GLN A 122 9.79 6.29 -18.82
C GLN A 122 9.34 5.42 -20.00
N ASN A 123 8.21 4.72 -19.89
CA ASN A 123 7.76 3.72 -20.87
C ASN A 123 6.31 3.96 -21.35
N ALA A 124 5.64 5.01 -20.87
CA ALA A 124 4.30 5.38 -21.29
C ALA A 124 4.13 6.90 -21.17
N GLU A 125 3.67 7.53 -22.25
CA GLU A 125 3.38 8.98 -22.31
C GLU A 125 2.11 9.36 -21.53
N ASP A 126 1.22 8.39 -21.31
CA ASP A 126 -0.09 8.62 -20.73
C ASP A 126 -0.06 8.54 -19.19
N ASP A 127 -0.88 9.38 -18.54
CA ASP A 127 -0.89 9.57 -17.09
C ASP A 127 -1.33 8.27 -16.38
N SER A 128 -0.34 7.45 -16.01
CA SER A 128 -0.51 6.08 -15.48
C SER A 128 -1.30 5.95 -14.16
N GLY A 129 -1.88 7.05 -13.65
CA GLY A 129 -2.74 7.13 -12.49
C GLY A 129 -4.20 7.40 -12.86
N ARG A 130 -5.11 6.46 -12.58
CA ARG A 130 -6.56 6.68 -12.67
C ARG A 130 -7.16 6.99 -11.30
N ALA A 131 -8.28 7.72 -11.25
CA ALA A 131 -9.03 7.92 -10.02
C ALA A 131 -9.57 6.59 -9.48
N LEU A 132 -9.60 6.43 -8.16
CA LEU A 132 -10.13 5.23 -7.50
C LEU A 132 -11.62 5.05 -7.79
N LYS A 133 -12.37 6.15 -7.90
CA LYS A 133 -13.78 6.12 -8.31
C LYS A 133 -14.01 5.42 -9.66
N ALA A 134 -13.13 5.66 -10.64
CA ALA A 134 -13.21 5.03 -11.95
C ALA A 134 -12.96 3.51 -11.87
N LEU A 135 -12.07 3.07 -10.98
CA LEU A 135 -11.88 1.65 -10.70
C LEU A 135 -13.13 1.03 -10.08
N TRP A 136 -13.79 1.70 -9.15
CA TRP A 136 -15.02 1.17 -8.54
C TRP A 136 -16.15 0.99 -9.56
N GLN A 137 -16.32 1.94 -10.47
CA GLN A 137 -17.28 1.80 -11.56
C GLN A 137 -16.94 0.61 -12.48
N LEU A 138 -15.67 0.47 -12.86
CA LEU A 138 -15.19 -0.64 -13.70
C LEU A 138 -15.37 -2.01 -13.02
N LEU A 139 -15.12 -2.10 -11.72
CA LEU A 139 -15.30 -3.34 -10.97
C LEU A 139 -16.80 -3.65 -10.79
N GLY A 140 -17.61 -2.63 -10.47
CA GLY A 140 -19.06 -2.76 -10.36
C GLY A 140 -19.71 -3.25 -11.65
N SER A 141 -19.31 -2.72 -12.81
CA SER A 141 -19.81 -3.18 -14.12
C SER A 141 -19.40 -4.62 -14.46
N ARG A 142 -18.38 -5.17 -13.77
CA ARG A 142 -17.95 -6.57 -13.86
C ARG A 142 -18.60 -7.47 -12.78
N GLY A 143 -19.60 -6.97 -12.07
CA GLY A 143 -20.31 -7.70 -11.01
C GLY A 143 -19.51 -7.87 -9.71
N VAL A 144 -18.43 -7.09 -9.52
CA VAL A 144 -17.63 -7.16 -8.30
C VAL A 144 -18.27 -6.31 -7.19
N ASN A 145 -18.46 -6.90 -6.01
CA ASN A 145 -18.91 -6.18 -4.82
C ASN A 145 -17.80 -5.26 -4.27
N THR A 146 -17.81 -4.00 -4.72
CA THR A 146 -16.83 -2.97 -4.32
C THR A 146 -17.01 -2.52 -2.87
N THR A 147 -18.22 -2.58 -2.32
CA THR A 147 -18.51 -2.27 -0.91
C THR A 147 -17.74 -3.19 0.02
N LEU A 148 -17.77 -4.51 -0.23
CA LEU A 148 -17.02 -5.48 0.58
C LEU A 148 -15.51 -5.27 0.50
N ILE A 149 -14.99 -4.88 -0.67
CA ILE A 149 -13.57 -4.55 -0.84
C ILE A 149 -13.21 -3.32 -0.01
N TRP A 150 -14.06 -2.30 -0.04
CA TRP A 150 -13.83 -1.05 0.69
C TRP A 150 -13.84 -1.27 2.21
N GLU A 151 -14.77 -2.08 2.74
CA GLU A 151 -14.78 -2.43 4.17
C GLU A 151 -13.50 -3.17 4.59
N LYS A 152 -13.00 -4.09 3.76
CA LYS A 152 -11.70 -4.74 4.01
C LYS A 152 -10.54 -3.76 3.96
N ILE A 153 -10.58 -2.76 3.08
CA ILE A 153 -9.57 -1.69 3.05
C ILE A 153 -9.58 -0.90 4.35
N LYS A 154 -10.76 -0.49 4.84
CA LYS A 154 -10.92 0.22 6.12
C LYS A 154 -10.39 -0.61 7.29
N ASP A 155 -10.75 -1.89 7.38
CA ASP A 155 -10.27 -2.81 8.42
C ASP A 155 -8.73 -2.87 8.43
N ILE A 156 -8.13 -3.03 7.25
CA ILE A 156 -6.68 -3.04 7.11
C ILE A 156 -6.05 -1.71 7.52
N VAL A 157 -6.64 -0.56 7.15
CA VAL A 157 -6.18 0.77 7.59
C VAL A 157 -6.18 0.85 9.12
N ILE A 158 -7.29 0.49 9.75
CA ILE A 158 -7.46 0.55 11.21
C ILE A 158 -6.44 -0.34 11.91
N LYS A 159 -6.33 -1.61 11.49
CA LYS A 159 -5.36 -2.58 12.02
C LYS A 159 -3.91 -2.16 11.78
N THR A 160 -3.67 -1.29 10.80
CA THR A 160 -2.36 -0.73 10.52
C THR A 160 -2.03 0.49 11.38
N VAL A 161 -3.02 1.34 11.68
CA VAL A 161 -2.85 2.58 12.46
C VAL A 161 -2.79 2.30 13.96
N ILE A 162 -3.62 1.39 14.49
CA ILE A 162 -3.67 1.06 15.93
C ILE A 162 -2.28 0.70 16.51
N PRO A 163 -1.44 -0.13 15.87
CA PRO A 163 -0.12 -0.47 16.38
C PRO A 163 0.84 0.71 16.45
N ILE A 164 0.70 1.68 15.54
CA ILE A 164 1.55 2.88 15.51
C ILE A 164 1.35 3.69 16.80
N ARG A 165 0.12 3.71 17.34
CA ARG A 165 -0.19 4.33 18.64
C ARG A 165 0.65 3.76 19.78
N ILE A 166 0.98 2.48 19.73
CA ILE A 166 1.65 1.76 20.84
C ILE A 166 3.14 2.14 20.92
N GLU A 167 3.71 2.64 19.83
CA GLU A 167 5.16 2.89 19.71
C GLU A 167 5.53 4.38 19.79
N TYR A 168 4.57 5.30 19.58
CA TYR A 168 4.78 6.75 19.64
C TYR A 168 3.98 7.39 20.80
N SER A 169 4.71 7.94 21.80
CA SER A 169 4.18 8.85 22.84
C SER A 169 3.74 10.20 22.20
N PRO A 170 2.88 11.02 22.84
CA PRO A 170 2.02 12.00 22.18
C PRO A 170 2.80 13.23 21.66
N GLY A 171 3.41 13.10 20.49
CA GLY A 171 3.93 14.20 19.68
C GLY A 171 2.96 14.56 18.53
N PRO A 172 3.00 15.79 18.00
CA PRO A 172 1.89 16.36 17.25
C PRO A 172 1.83 15.85 15.79
N TRP A 173 0.61 15.55 15.33
CA TRP A 173 0.15 15.34 13.94
C TRP A 173 1.02 14.46 13.00
N CYS A 174 0.64 13.21 12.81
CA CYS A 174 1.26 12.31 11.83
C CYS A 174 0.34 12.13 10.60
N ASN A 175 0.80 12.54 9.40
CA ASN A 175 0.09 12.22 8.16
C ASN A 175 0.51 10.82 7.67
N VAL A 176 -0.45 9.90 7.48
CA VAL A 176 -0.15 8.51 7.10
C VAL A 176 -0.68 8.22 5.70
N THR A 177 0.19 8.10 4.70
CA THR A 177 -0.21 7.64 3.36
C THR A 177 -0.07 6.13 3.26
N LEU A 178 -1.15 5.40 2.95
CA LEU A 178 -1.09 3.94 2.78
C LEU A 178 -0.93 3.56 1.30
N ARG A 179 0.08 2.73 0.98
CA ARG A 179 0.21 2.08 -0.33
C ARG A 179 -0.30 0.64 -0.22
N MET A 180 -1.54 0.42 -0.68
CA MET A 180 -2.12 -0.91 -0.77
C MET A 180 -1.86 -1.48 -2.15
N LEU A 181 -1.55 -2.78 -2.26
CA LEU A 181 -1.33 -3.39 -3.57
C LEU A 181 -2.08 -4.71 -3.66
N ASN A 182 -2.84 -4.80 -4.74
CA ASN A 182 -3.48 -5.98 -5.27
C ASN A 182 -4.48 -6.67 -4.33
N LEU A 183 -5.70 -6.73 -4.85
CA LEU A 183 -6.64 -7.80 -4.57
C LEU A 183 -6.01 -9.11 -5.08
N HIS A 184 -6.04 -10.17 -4.27
CA HIS A 184 -5.64 -11.51 -4.72
C HIS A 184 -6.75 -12.11 -5.59
N SER A 185 -6.38 -12.80 -6.67
CA SER A 185 -7.31 -13.43 -7.63
C SER A 185 -7.88 -14.77 -7.17
N THR A 186 -7.67 -15.19 -5.93
CA THR A 186 -8.23 -16.45 -5.42
C THR A 186 -9.73 -16.32 -5.21
N HIS A 187 -10.50 -16.76 -6.21
CA HIS A 187 -11.95 -16.94 -6.20
C HIS A 187 -12.72 -15.76 -5.59
N PHE A 188 -13.11 -14.82 -6.46
CA PHE A 188 -13.97 -13.67 -6.13
C PHE A 188 -15.31 -14.06 -5.49
N TYR A 189 -15.68 -15.34 -5.53
CA TYR A 189 -16.86 -15.89 -4.87
C TYR A 189 -16.69 -16.12 -3.35
N TYR A 190 -15.46 -16.17 -2.80
CA TYR A 190 -15.29 -16.48 -1.36
C TYR A 190 -14.20 -15.69 -0.61
N ARG A 191 -13.08 -15.25 -1.22
CA ARG A 191 -11.99 -14.59 -0.46
C ARG A 191 -11.18 -13.55 -1.25
N SER A 192 -11.73 -12.35 -1.43
CA SER A 192 -10.89 -11.18 -1.77
C SER A 192 -9.95 -10.89 -0.59
N CYS A 193 -8.66 -11.17 -0.75
CA CYS A 193 -7.63 -10.80 0.22
C CYS A 193 -6.92 -9.55 -0.32
N SER A 194 -6.87 -8.47 0.45
CA SER A 194 -6.13 -7.24 0.11
C SER A 194 -4.80 -7.29 0.86
N THR A 195 -3.69 -6.96 0.19
CA THR A 195 -2.35 -6.97 0.82
C THR A 195 -1.75 -5.57 0.87
N ILE A 196 -1.24 -5.17 2.03
CA ILE A 196 -0.41 -3.96 2.15
C ILE A 196 0.98 -4.27 1.62
N LEU A 197 1.50 -3.40 0.76
CA LEU A 197 2.89 -3.48 0.32
C LEU A 197 3.82 -2.50 1.01
N ALA A 198 3.32 -1.32 1.37
CA ALA A 198 4.08 -0.29 2.05
C ALA A 198 3.13 0.71 2.72
N ILE A 199 3.59 1.27 3.82
CA ILE A 199 2.93 2.38 4.50
C ILE A 199 3.94 3.52 4.39
N ASN A 200 3.58 4.59 3.69
CA ASN A 200 4.37 5.80 3.62
C ASN A 200 3.82 6.78 4.65
N ILE A 201 4.39 6.76 5.85
CA ILE A 201 4.10 7.81 6.83
C ILE A 201 4.89 9.04 6.40
N ILE A 202 4.21 10.15 6.14
CA ILE A 202 4.82 11.44 5.82
C ILE A 202 4.63 12.30 7.06
N PRO A 203 5.65 12.52 7.90
CA PRO A 203 5.54 13.47 9.00
C PRO A 203 5.14 14.84 8.44
N SER A 204 4.28 15.56 9.15
CA SER A 204 3.79 16.90 8.80
C SER A 204 4.92 17.90 8.47
N ASN A 205 6.15 17.65 8.92
CA ASN A 205 7.31 18.51 8.72
C ASN A 205 8.33 18.04 7.65
N SER A 206 8.08 16.99 6.87
CA SER A 206 9.07 16.51 5.88
C SER A 206 9.01 17.26 4.55
N LYS A 207 10.05 18.05 4.24
CA LYS A 207 10.20 18.90 3.03
C LYS A 207 10.42 18.14 1.69
N GLY A 208 10.28 16.81 1.65
CA GLY A 208 10.87 15.95 0.61
C GLY A 208 10.01 15.52 -0.59
N GLU A 209 8.68 15.61 -0.53
CA GLU A 209 7.79 15.30 -1.68
C GLU A 209 6.77 16.43 -1.88
N LYS A 210 7.21 17.58 -2.40
CA LYS A 210 6.36 18.78 -2.56
C LYS A 210 5.05 18.50 -3.31
N SER A 211 5.03 17.68 -4.36
CA SER A 211 3.80 17.44 -5.14
C SER A 211 2.78 16.55 -4.44
N THR A 212 3.22 15.47 -3.76
CA THR A 212 2.32 14.64 -2.94
C THR A 212 1.85 15.42 -1.72
N PHE A 213 2.74 16.18 -1.09
CA PHE A 213 2.47 16.99 0.10
C PHE A 213 1.52 18.15 -0.20
N GLU A 214 1.68 18.88 -1.31
CA GLU A 214 0.77 19.96 -1.71
C GLU A 214 -0.59 19.44 -2.15
N LEU A 215 -0.64 18.34 -2.91
CA LEU A 215 -1.92 17.68 -3.25
C LEU A 215 -2.64 17.18 -1.98
N PHE A 216 -1.87 16.63 -1.03
CA PHE A 216 -2.37 16.15 0.25
C PHE A 216 -2.81 17.30 1.17
N HIS A 217 -2.05 18.38 1.26
CA HIS A 217 -2.43 19.60 1.98
C HIS A 217 -3.62 20.30 1.33
N ARG A 218 -3.73 20.30 -0.01
CA ARG A 218 -4.89 20.85 -0.72
C ARG A 218 -6.15 20.03 -0.41
N LYS A 219 -6.06 18.69 -0.46
CA LYS A 219 -7.17 17.80 -0.07
C LYS A 219 -7.52 17.90 1.42
N ILE A 220 -6.53 18.11 2.29
CA ILE A 220 -6.76 18.39 3.70
C ILE A 220 -7.41 19.76 3.88
N ARG A 221 -7.01 20.81 3.15
CA ARG A 221 -7.65 22.14 3.21
C ARG A 221 -9.08 22.10 2.69
N GLU A 222 -9.37 21.33 1.65
CA GLU A 222 -10.75 21.07 1.18
C GLU A 222 -11.60 20.38 2.27
N PHE A 223 -11.02 19.43 3.02
CA PHE A 223 -11.71 18.76 4.13
C PHE A 223 -11.82 19.65 5.40
N ALA A 224 -10.77 20.40 5.70
CA ALA A 224 -10.70 21.35 6.82
C ALA A 224 -11.47 22.65 6.53
N GLY A 225 -11.90 22.90 5.29
CA GLY A 225 -12.87 23.95 4.96
C GLY A 225 -14.24 23.75 5.64
N ILE A 226 -14.51 22.54 6.18
CA ILE A 226 -15.66 22.26 7.07
C ILE A 226 -15.33 22.54 8.55
N ALA A 227 -14.05 22.69 8.91
CA ALA A 227 -13.57 22.91 10.27
C ALA A 227 -12.92 24.29 10.51
N VAL A 228 -12.79 25.14 9.49
CA VAL A 228 -12.48 26.56 9.67
C VAL A 228 -13.80 27.35 9.70
N LEU A 229 -14.58 27.11 10.75
CA LEU A 229 -15.35 28.22 11.31
C LEU A 229 -14.41 28.92 12.28
N SER A 230 -13.88 30.03 11.77
CA SER A 230 -13.24 31.09 12.52
C SER A 230 -14.01 31.42 13.79
N ARG A 231 -13.26 31.78 14.84
CA ARG A 231 -13.74 32.65 15.91
C ARG A 231 -12.57 33.51 16.41
N PRO A 232 -12.87 34.73 16.87
CA PRO A 232 -12.50 36.00 16.22
C PRO A 232 -11.04 36.39 16.35
#